data_AF-A0A538I2E5-F1
#
_entry.id   AF-A0A538I2E5-F1
#
_cell.length_a   1.000
_cell.length_b   1.000
_cell.length_c   1.000
_cell.angle_alpha   90.00
_cell.angle_beta   90.00
_cell.angle_gamma   90.00
#
_symmetry.space_group_name_H-M   'P 1'
#
loop_
_entity.id
_entity.type
_entity.pdbx_description
1 polymer ?
#
loop_
_entity_poly.entity_id
_entity_poly.type
_entity_poly.pdbx_seq_one_letter_code
_entity_poly.pdbx_strand_id
1 'polypeptide(L)' 'MSLAAIVMAAGQGTRMKSATPKHLHPLLGRRLLDWVLDAAR' A
#
# COMPACT_ATOMS: atom_id res chain seq x y z
N MET A 1 -0.85 24.53 11.85
CA MET A 1 0.12 23.87 10.95
C MET A 1 -0.61 22.73 10.24
N SER A 2 -0.43 22.61 8.93
CA SER A 2 -0.98 21.49 8.14
C SER A 2 0.14 20.47 7.91
N LEU A 3 -0.12 19.20 8.19
CA LEU A 3 0.78 18.08 7.87
C LEU A 3 0.23 17.34 6.65
N ALA A 4 1.11 16.93 5.75
CA ALA A 4 0.78 16.09 4.61
C ALA A 4 1.77 14.93 4.50
N ALA A 5 1.28 13.78 4.04
CA ALA A 5 2.08 12.59 3.80
C ALA A 5 1.96 12.16 2.33
N ILE A 6 3.06 11.65 1.77
CA ILE A 6 3.09 11.10 0.41
C ILE A 6 3.38 9.60 0.51
N VAL A 7 2.47 8.78 -0.02
CA VAL A 7 2.63 7.32 -0.04
C VAL A 7 3.07 6.86 -1.42
N MET A 8 4.29 6.35 -1.52
CA MET A 8 4.87 5.87 -2.78
C MET A 8 4.34 4.45 -3.12
N ALA A 9 3.21 4.39 -3.83
CA ALA A 9 2.49 3.14 -4.13
C ALA A 9 2.46 2.70 -5.61
N ALA A 10 3.41 3.16 -6.45
CA ALA A 10 3.36 2.96 -7.91
C ALA A 10 3.98 1.64 -8.43
N GLY A 11 4.73 0.91 -7.60
CA GLY A 11 5.43 -0.31 -8.03
C GLY A 11 4.51 -1.49 -8.37
N GLN A 12 4.70 -2.09 -9.57
CA GLN A 12 3.92 -3.24 -10.06
C GLN A 12 4.17 -4.55 -9.29
N GLY A 13 5.32 -4.72 -8.63
CA GLY A 13 5.59 -5.91 -7.82
C GLY A 13 5.85 -7.19 -8.63
N THR A 14 6.54 -7.09 -9.78
CA THR A 14 6.76 -8.22 -10.73
C THR A 14 7.38 -9.47 -10.11
N ARG A 15 8.21 -9.34 -9.07
CA ARG A 15 8.79 -10.48 -8.33
C ARG A 15 7.75 -11.28 -7.52
N MET A 16 6.58 -10.71 -7.26
CA MET A 16 5.49 -11.38 -6.56
C MET A 16 4.75 -12.39 -7.44
N LYS A 17 5.03 -12.43 -8.77
CA LYS A 17 4.38 -13.34 -9.73
C LYS A 17 2.86 -13.36 -9.62
N SER A 18 2.28 -12.18 -9.42
CA SER A 18 0.87 -11.96 -9.15
C SER A 18 0.34 -10.90 -10.10
N ALA A 19 -0.91 -11.07 -10.57
CA ALA A 19 -1.61 -10.01 -11.29
C ALA A 19 -2.02 -8.86 -10.36
N THR A 20 -2.05 -9.10 -9.04
CA THR A 20 -2.34 -8.09 -8.03
C THR A 20 -1.08 -7.25 -7.76
N PRO A 21 -1.14 -5.91 -7.91
CA PRO A 21 -0.03 -5.02 -7.55
C PRO A 21 0.35 -5.15 -6.08
N LYS A 22 1.64 -5.00 -5.74
CA LYS A 22 2.17 -5.31 -4.38
C LYS A 22 1.40 -4.63 -3.24
N HIS A 23 0.94 -3.40 -3.43
CA HIS A 23 0.26 -2.61 -2.39
C HIS A 23 -1.18 -3.09 -2.12
N LEU A 24 -1.77 -3.83 -3.06
CA LEU A 24 -3.15 -4.34 -2.94
C LEU A 24 -3.20 -5.78 -2.44
N HIS A 25 -2.06 -6.43 -2.20
CA HIS A 25 -2.03 -7.75 -1.59
C HIS A 25 -2.64 -7.71 -0.17
N PRO A 26 -3.42 -8.73 0.21
CA PRO A 26 -4.03 -8.79 1.53
C PRO A 26 -2.98 -9.11 2.61
N LEU A 27 -3.09 -8.44 3.75
CA LEU A 27 -2.39 -8.69 5.00
C LEU A 27 -3.42 -8.61 6.13
N LEU A 28 -3.67 -9.75 6.78
CA LEU A 28 -4.68 -9.89 7.86
C LEU A 28 -6.09 -9.42 7.43
N GLY A 29 -6.51 -9.80 6.22
CA GLY A 29 -7.84 -9.48 5.69
C GLY A 29 -8.01 -8.04 5.17
N ARG A 30 -6.97 -7.21 5.21
CA ARG A 30 -6.95 -5.83 4.72
C ARG A 30 -5.91 -5.66 3.63
N ARG A 31 -6.02 -4.69 2.71
CA ARG A 31 -4.95 -4.46 1.72
C ARG A 31 -3.73 -3.89 2.43
N LEU A 32 -2.53 -4.27 2.00
CA LEU A 32 -1.28 -3.75 2.58
C LEU A 32 -1.26 -2.20 2.61
N LEU A 33 -1.75 -1.55 1.56
CA LEU A 33 -1.84 -0.09 1.48
C LEU A 33 -2.72 0.54 2.57
N ASP A 34 -3.78 -0.14 3.01
CA ASP A 34 -4.72 0.40 3.99
C ASP A 34 -4.05 0.63 5.34
N TRP A 35 -3.09 -0.22 5.71
CA TRP A 35 -2.29 -0.05 6.92
C TRP A 35 -1.44 1.23 6.88
N VAL A 36 -0.89 1.57 5.72
CA VAL A 36 -0.05 2.77 5.54
C VAL A 36 -0.92 4.03 5.57
N LEU A 37 -2.10 3.98 4.95
CA LEU A 37 -3.05 5.09 4.95
C LEU A 37 -3.58 5.38 6.36
N ASP A 38 -3.87 4.34 7.15
CA ASP A 38 -4.29 4.51 8.55
C ASP A 38 -3.18 5.12 9.41
N ALA A 39 -1.94 4.69 9.22
CA ALA A 39 -0.80 5.23 9.97
C ALA A 39 -0.45 6.68 9.60
N ALA A 40 -0.91 7.17 8.45
CA ALA A 40 -0.62 8.51 7.94
C ALA A 40 -1.74 9.54 8.19
N ARG A 41 -2.87 9.11 8.79
CA ARG A 41 -3.95 10.00 9.25
C ARG A 41 -3.60 10.63 10.59
#